data_AF-A0A6H5FVA5-F1
#
_entry.id   AF-A0A6H5FVA5-F1
#
_cell.length_a   1.000
_cell.length_b   1.000
_cell.length_c   1.000
_cell.angle_alpha   90.00
_cell.angle_beta   90.00
_cell.angle_gamma   90.00
#
_symmetry.space_group_name_H-M   'P 1'
#
loop_
_entity.id
_entity.type
_entity.pdbx_description
1 polymer ?
#
loop_
_entity_poly.entity_id
_entity_poly.type
_entity_poly.pdbx_seq_one_letter_code
_entity_poly.pdbx_strand_id
1 'polypeptide(L)'
;GLGGRKEGLGGRKGKQHTYTQHNFIFFFFFFLADVCIKSTLEDTTSGSGSSNDKMCKRLECIQTYLKARDEATAAGSTPVTEQFWTTNVKNLWDELAKEMNDKGTVDQDGCDKLTAPSEKKACNYLHAGLKKLYETSSSSDDDVLKNNPSFRQTMGCFLLHSYAKHMKSKAICNIDKGIEKAFELGDALSNSGTKCKWDGNSTWENCTVKEGSSQKATDVKTKLKTIITENDTKIKEMATELNKKEGLCRRFQCISEKWLKQNKSNGETLTSTDWDRVRSKITSQIPDLSTALGSATSTGKKEEFEKYCQGIPAGPGGRAADKDACVLIAAGLKNLYSISDGSDATMASLERTMRCILLNAIADKMKEKLPCKEERSVEAGIEKAFQSSDAIRKASKVCETDDKCFKCERFTDYDECRIKENDNSAEVPLKDEIDPKLKDTGLLSNSSLSKSSLTKTI
;
A
#
# COMPACT_ATOMS: atom_id res chain seq x y z
N GLY A 1 84.07 -8.48 -65.56
CA GLY A 1 84.00 -7.33 -64.63
C GLY A 1 82.56 -7.18 -64.17
N LEU A 2 82.37 -7.09 -62.86
CA LEU A 2 81.10 -6.99 -62.13
C LEU A 2 80.28 -5.74 -62.51
N GLY A 3 78.95 -5.83 -62.37
CA GLY A 3 78.04 -4.69 -62.39
C GLY A 3 76.57 -5.09 -62.26
N GLY A 4 76.13 -5.39 -61.03
CA GLY A 4 74.79 -5.90 -60.70
C GLY A 4 73.66 -4.88 -60.86
N ARG A 5 72.48 -5.42 -61.23
CA ARG A 5 71.19 -4.74 -61.40
C ARG A 5 70.36 -4.97 -60.13
N LYS A 6 69.97 -3.91 -59.41
CA LYS A 6 69.04 -3.99 -58.26
C LYS A 6 67.61 -3.72 -58.73
N GLU A 7 66.73 -4.67 -58.43
CA GLU A 7 65.27 -4.56 -58.53
C GLU A 7 64.71 -3.78 -57.34
N GLY A 8 63.77 -2.87 -57.60
CA GLY A 8 62.99 -2.16 -56.59
C GLY A 8 61.54 -2.60 -56.62
N LEU A 9 61.08 -3.28 -55.56
CA LEU A 9 59.69 -3.66 -55.34
C LEU A 9 58.81 -2.45 -54.99
N GLY A 10 57.71 -2.30 -55.71
CA GLY A 10 56.65 -1.32 -55.44
C GLY A 10 55.82 -1.69 -54.21
N GLY A 11 55.76 -0.77 -53.25
CA GLY A 11 54.95 -0.87 -52.04
C GLY A 11 53.46 -0.59 -52.29
N ARG A 12 52.63 -1.55 -51.90
CA ARG A 12 51.16 -1.52 -51.84
C ARG A 12 50.73 -0.59 -50.70
N LYS A 13 50.13 0.57 -50.99
CA LYS A 13 49.49 1.43 -49.96
C LYS A 13 48.19 0.78 -49.47
N GLY A 14 48.23 0.20 -48.28
CA GLY A 14 47.02 -0.20 -47.54
C GLY A 14 46.29 1.04 -47.02
N LYS A 15 44.98 1.09 -47.22
CA LYS A 15 44.08 2.05 -46.55
C LYS A 15 44.12 1.77 -45.04
N GLN A 16 44.72 2.66 -44.27
CA GLN A 16 44.50 2.73 -42.82
C GLN A 16 43.05 3.17 -42.58
N HIS A 17 42.24 2.28 -42.02
CA HIS A 17 40.99 2.69 -41.39
C HIS A 17 41.35 3.46 -40.11
N THR A 18 41.13 4.77 -40.12
CA THR A 18 41.18 5.61 -38.92
C THR A 18 40.03 5.20 -37.99
N TYR A 19 40.34 4.39 -36.98
CA TYR A 19 39.47 4.17 -35.82
C TYR A 19 39.52 5.45 -34.97
N THR A 20 38.43 6.21 -34.95
CA THR A 20 38.28 7.43 -34.13
C THR A 20 38.31 7.05 -32.64
N GLN A 21 39.00 7.83 -31.80
CA GLN A 21 39.08 7.67 -30.34
C GLN A 21 37.71 7.41 -29.67
N HIS A 22 36.64 8.02 -30.16
CA HIS A 22 35.26 7.74 -29.73
C HIS A 22 34.83 6.28 -29.89
N ASN A 23 35.17 5.60 -30.99
CA ASN A 23 34.82 4.19 -31.18
C ASN A 23 35.60 3.25 -30.26
N PHE A 24 36.82 3.61 -29.86
CA PHE A 24 37.63 2.82 -28.93
C PHE A 24 37.14 2.96 -27.49
N ILE A 25 36.78 4.19 -27.10
CA ILE A 25 36.13 4.52 -25.82
C ILE A 25 34.79 3.78 -25.72
N PHE A 26 33.94 3.87 -26.75
CA PHE A 26 32.63 3.21 -26.77
C PHE A 26 32.74 1.68 -26.66
N PHE A 27 33.69 1.06 -27.38
CA PHE A 27 33.95 -0.38 -27.28
C PHE A 27 34.42 -0.79 -25.87
N PHE A 28 35.34 -0.04 -25.27
CA PHE A 28 35.87 -0.36 -23.92
C PHE A 28 34.78 -0.25 -22.84
N PHE A 29 33.90 0.74 -22.94
CA PHE A 29 32.77 0.92 -22.02
C PHE A 29 31.67 -0.13 -22.20
N PHE A 30 31.40 -0.58 -23.43
CA PHE A 30 30.50 -1.72 -23.67
C PHE A 30 31.03 -3.02 -23.04
N PHE A 31 32.33 -3.28 -23.19
CA PHE A 31 32.99 -4.43 -22.55
C PHE A 31 32.94 -4.34 -21.02
N LEU A 32 33.10 -3.16 -20.41
CA LEU A 32 32.99 -2.99 -18.96
C LEU A 32 31.59 -3.29 -18.43
N ALA A 33 30.53 -2.89 -19.14
CA ALA A 33 29.15 -3.23 -18.76
C ALA A 33 28.87 -4.73 -18.88
N ASP A 34 29.29 -5.38 -19.98
CA ASP A 34 29.09 -6.81 -20.23
C ASP A 34 29.93 -7.72 -19.30
N VAL A 35 31.18 -7.34 -18.99
CA VAL A 35 32.08 -8.09 -18.07
C VAL A 35 31.54 -8.10 -16.64
N CYS A 36 30.88 -7.02 -16.23
CA CYS A 36 30.29 -6.87 -14.90
C CYS A 36 29.03 -7.74 -14.71
N ILE A 37 28.32 -8.02 -15.81
CA ILE A 37 27.08 -8.80 -15.80
C ILE A 37 27.38 -10.31 -15.82
N LYS A 38 28.37 -10.77 -16.60
CA LYS A 38 28.79 -12.19 -16.59
C LYS A 38 29.25 -12.66 -15.22
N SER A 39 30.04 -11.87 -14.50
CA SER A 39 30.56 -12.26 -13.18
C SER A 39 29.49 -12.35 -12.08
N THR A 40 28.31 -11.75 -12.27
CA THR A 40 27.19 -11.81 -11.31
C THR A 40 26.03 -12.71 -11.76
N LEU A 41 26.00 -13.13 -13.03
CA LEU A 41 25.08 -14.14 -13.58
C LEU A 41 25.62 -15.58 -13.51
N GLU A 42 26.95 -15.78 -13.58
CA GLU A 42 27.58 -17.11 -13.70
C GLU A 42 27.81 -17.86 -12.37
N ASP A 43 27.53 -17.27 -11.20
CA ASP A 43 27.62 -18.02 -9.94
C ASP A 43 26.38 -18.90 -9.71
N THR A 44 26.34 -20.00 -10.46
CA THR A 44 25.56 -21.22 -10.18
C THR A 44 26.14 -22.03 -9.03
N THR A 45 27.23 -21.58 -8.38
CA THR A 45 27.67 -22.23 -7.14
C THR A 45 26.75 -21.83 -5.99
N SER A 46 26.34 -22.87 -5.27
CA SER A 46 25.54 -22.89 -4.05
C SER A 46 26.22 -22.17 -2.88
N GLY A 47 26.55 -20.89 -3.06
CA GLY A 47 27.02 -19.97 -2.04
C GLY A 47 25.84 -19.30 -1.34
N SER A 48 25.87 -19.33 -0.01
CA SER A 48 24.93 -18.76 0.97
C SER A 48 24.80 -17.22 0.91
N GLY A 49 24.53 -16.63 -0.26
CA GLY A 49 24.25 -15.19 -0.41
C GLY A 49 22.77 -14.93 -0.67
N SER A 50 22.17 -14.00 0.06
CA SER A 50 20.76 -13.61 -0.11
C SER A 50 20.53 -12.92 -1.47
N SER A 51 19.28 -12.93 -1.97
CA SER A 51 18.88 -12.21 -3.19
C SER A 51 19.32 -10.74 -3.16
N ASN A 52 19.25 -10.12 -1.98
CA ASN A 52 19.62 -8.72 -1.77
C ASN A 52 21.12 -8.45 -1.88
N ASP A 53 21.97 -9.42 -1.54
CA ASP A 53 23.42 -9.30 -1.75
C ASP A 53 23.74 -9.19 -3.24
N LYS A 54 22.95 -9.85 -4.10
CA LYS A 54 23.08 -9.77 -5.55
C LYS A 54 22.59 -8.43 -6.09
N MET A 55 21.52 -7.85 -5.53
CA MET A 55 21.06 -6.51 -5.89
C MET A 55 22.08 -5.42 -5.53
N CYS A 56 22.66 -5.46 -4.32
CA CYS A 56 23.69 -4.51 -3.92
C CYS A 56 24.97 -4.61 -4.79
N LYS A 57 25.42 -5.83 -5.12
CA LYS A 57 26.57 -6.04 -6.02
C LYS A 57 26.31 -5.47 -7.42
N ARG A 58 25.11 -5.65 -7.96
CA ARG A 58 24.72 -5.05 -9.26
C ARG A 58 24.71 -3.53 -9.19
N LEU A 59 24.24 -2.95 -8.09
CA LEU A 59 24.30 -1.50 -7.89
C LEU A 59 25.74 -0.98 -7.82
N GLU A 60 26.62 -1.65 -7.08
CA GLU A 60 28.04 -1.30 -7.01
C GLU A 60 28.71 -1.33 -8.40
N CYS A 61 28.37 -2.34 -9.20
CA CYS A 61 28.79 -2.41 -10.59
C CYS A 61 28.30 -1.21 -11.42
N ILE A 62 27.01 -0.87 -11.34
CA ILE A 62 26.44 0.31 -12.02
C ILE A 62 27.19 1.58 -11.61
N GLN A 63 27.43 1.76 -10.32
CA GLN A 63 28.18 2.93 -9.83
C GLN A 63 29.61 2.98 -10.35
N THR A 64 30.28 1.83 -10.46
CA THR A 64 31.63 1.74 -11.04
C THR A 64 31.63 2.14 -12.50
N TYR A 65 30.66 1.66 -13.27
CA TYR A 65 30.46 2.05 -14.66
C TYR A 65 30.22 3.57 -14.80
N LEU A 66 29.33 4.14 -13.97
CA LEU A 66 29.01 5.57 -14.01
C LEU A 66 30.22 6.44 -13.65
N LYS A 67 31.03 6.03 -12.67
CA LYS A 67 32.27 6.75 -12.30
C LYS A 67 33.29 6.75 -13.43
N ALA A 68 33.49 5.60 -14.08
CA ALA A 68 34.40 5.52 -15.22
C ALA A 68 33.94 6.41 -16.38
N ARG A 69 32.61 6.61 -16.55
CA ARG A 69 32.06 7.59 -17.49
C ARG A 69 32.29 9.04 -17.05
N ASP A 70 32.11 9.36 -15.77
CA ASP A 70 32.41 10.70 -15.24
C ASP A 70 33.86 11.10 -15.52
N GLU A 71 34.81 10.20 -15.30
CA GLU A 71 36.24 10.40 -15.58
C GLU A 71 36.55 10.60 -17.07
N ALA A 72 35.71 10.06 -17.95
CA ALA A 72 35.83 10.21 -19.40
C ALA A 72 35.09 11.44 -19.96
N THR A 73 34.32 12.16 -19.14
CA THR A 73 33.50 13.31 -19.57
C THR A 73 34.30 14.61 -19.47
N ALA A 74 34.12 15.54 -20.42
CA ALA A 74 34.85 16.80 -20.45
C ALA A 74 34.59 17.67 -19.20
N ALA A 75 35.65 18.34 -18.71
CA ALA A 75 35.60 19.21 -17.56
C ALA A 75 34.53 20.31 -17.71
N GLY A 76 33.63 20.42 -16.72
CA GLY A 76 32.52 21.39 -16.72
C GLY A 76 31.14 20.81 -17.05
N SER A 77 31.03 19.52 -17.40
CA SER A 77 29.75 18.82 -17.60
C SER A 77 29.14 18.37 -16.26
N THR A 78 27.81 18.31 -16.16
CA THR A 78 27.14 17.70 -14.99
C THR A 78 27.58 16.24 -14.86
N PRO A 79 27.94 15.75 -13.66
CA PRO A 79 28.31 14.36 -13.47
C PRO A 79 27.19 13.41 -13.93
N VAL A 80 27.53 12.41 -14.73
CA VAL A 80 26.65 11.33 -15.16
C VAL A 80 26.12 10.57 -13.93
N THR A 81 26.92 10.47 -12.87
CA THR A 81 26.47 9.91 -11.58
C THR A 81 25.33 10.69 -10.92
N GLU A 82 25.31 12.02 -11.03
CA GLU A 82 24.24 12.87 -10.50
C GLU A 82 22.98 12.79 -11.37
N GLN A 83 23.15 12.83 -12.69
CA GLN A 83 22.06 12.69 -13.65
C GLN A 83 21.36 11.32 -13.54
N PHE A 84 22.11 10.27 -13.19
CA PHE A 84 21.58 8.91 -13.07
C PHE A 84 20.37 8.83 -12.15
N TRP A 85 20.46 9.33 -10.91
CA TRP A 85 19.36 9.26 -9.96
C TRP A 85 18.30 10.33 -10.20
N THR A 86 18.72 11.57 -10.51
CA THR A 86 17.81 12.72 -10.66
C THR A 86 16.99 12.66 -11.93
N THR A 87 17.51 12.02 -12.98
CA THR A 87 16.91 11.95 -14.31
C THR A 87 16.60 10.50 -14.70
N ASN A 88 17.58 9.61 -14.86
CA ASN A 88 17.35 8.29 -15.46
C ASN A 88 16.46 7.40 -14.57
N VAL A 89 16.78 7.25 -13.28
CA VAL A 89 15.99 6.43 -12.34
C VAL A 89 14.62 7.05 -12.09
N LYS A 90 14.53 8.39 -12.06
CA LYS A 90 13.25 9.10 -11.93
C LYS A 90 12.34 8.86 -13.15
N ASN A 91 12.87 8.97 -14.37
CA ASN A 91 12.11 8.69 -15.59
C ASN A 91 11.66 7.23 -15.65
N LEU A 92 12.52 6.31 -15.20
CA LEU A 92 12.16 4.90 -15.05
C LEU A 92 11.00 4.71 -14.05
N TRP A 93 11.03 5.39 -12.90
CA TRP A 93 9.90 5.39 -11.96
C TRP A 93 8.62 5.90 -12.62
N ASP A 94 8.69 7.03 -13.31
CA ASP A 94 7.52 7.63 -13.95
C ASP A 94 6.90 6.71 -15.01
N GLU A 95 7.73 6.01 -15.79
CA GLU A 95 7.30 5.00 -16.75
C GLU A 95 6.61 3.81 -16.08
N LEU A 96 7.26 3.20 -15.07
CA LEU A 96 6.72 2.03 -14.38
C LEU A 96 5.44 2.39 -13.62
N ALA A 97 5.45 3.48 -12.87
CA ALA A 97 4.31 3.89 -12.05
C ALA A 97 3.11 4.30 -12.90
N LYS A 98 3.33 4.86 -14.09
CA LYS A 98 2.25 5.08 -15.05
C LYS A 98 1.62 3.76 -15.49
N GLU A 99 2.42 2.79 -15.94
CA GLU A 99 1.89 1.50 -16.38
C GLU A 99 1.13 0.78 -15.25
N MET A 100 1.67 0.83 -14.02
CA MET A 100 1.01 0.26 -12.85
C MET A 100 -0.35 0.89 -12.58
N ASN A 101 -0.53 2.21 -12.74
CA ASN A 101 -1.83 2.84 -12.58
C ASN A 101 -2.78 2.56 -13.76
N ASP A 102 -2.27 2.62 -14.99
CA ASP A 102 -3.06 2.41 -16.20
C ASP A 102 -3.59 0.96 -16.29
N LYS A 103 -2.84 -0.03 -15.77
CA LYS A 103 -3.15 -1.46 -15.90
C LYS A 103 -3.46 -2.17 -14.59
N GLY A 104 -3.07 -1.63 -13.45
CA GLY A 104 -3.26 -2.29 -12.14
C GLY A 104 -4.71 -2.46 -11.71
N THR A 105 -5.64 -1.75 -12.36
CA THR A 105 -7.09 -1.94 -12.16
C THR A 105 -7.70 -3.04 -13.02
N VAL A 106 -6.96 -3.54 -14.00
CA VAL A 106 -7.34 -4.65 -14.90
C VAL A 106 -6.68 -5.93 -14.42
N ASP A 107 -7.40 -7.04 -14.52
CA ASP A 107 -6.88 -8.36 -14.19
C ASP A 107 -5.63 -8.68 -15.04
N GLN A 108 -4.54 -8.98 -14.36
CA GLN A 108 -3.29 -9.41 -14.99
C GLN A 108 -3.20 -10.95 -14.97
N ASP A 109 -2.56 -11.51 -16.00
CA ASP A 109 -2.42 -12.95 -16.17
C ASP A 109 -1.75 -13.59 -14.94
N GLY A 110 -2.42 -14.59 -14.34
CA GLY A 110 -1.90 -15.34 -13.19
C GLY A 110 -2.20 -14.74 -11.81
N CYS A 111 -2.71 -13.51 -11.74
CA CYS A 111 -3.21 -12.90 -10.50
C CYS A 111 -4.66 -13.31 -10.16
N ASP A 112 -5.37 -13.90 -11.13
CA ASP A 112 -6.74 -14.41 -11.04
C ASP A 112 -6.93 -15.52 -9.99
N LYS A 113 -5.85 -16.23 -9.64
CA LYS A 113 -5.84 -17.29 -8.62
C LYS A 113 -5.99 -16.76 -7.18
N LEU A 114 -5.84 -15.46 -6.96
CA LEU A 114 -6.00 -14.83 -5.66
C LEU A 114 -7.47 -14.53 -5.40
N THR A 115 -8.01 -15.05 -4.30
CA THR A 115 -9.42 -14.90 -3.93
C THR A 115 -9.70 -13.62 -3.16
N ALA A 116 -8.71 -13.07 -2.44
CA ALA A 116 -8.84 -11.81 -1.72
C ALA A 116 -8.70 -10.63 -2.70
N PRO A 117 -9.69 -9.70 -2.77
CA PRO A 117 -9.66 -8.58 -3.71
C PRO A 117 -8.42 -7.69 -3.58
N SER A 118 -8.00 -7.39 -2.34
CA SER A 118 -6.82 -6.57 -2.06
C SER A 118 -5.50 -7.25 -2.46
N GLU A 119 -5.37 -8.55 -2.24
CA GLU A 119 -4.22 -9.34 -2.73
C GLU A 119 -4.18 -9.36 -4.26
N LYS A 120 -5.33 -9.62 -4.90
CA LYS A 120 -5.45 -9.62 -6.37
C LYS A 120 -5.06 -8.27 -6.96
N LYS A 121 -5.54 -7.18 -6.36
CA LYS A 121 -5.21 -5.82 -6.79
C LYS A 121 -3.73 -5.50 -6.59
N ALA A 122 -3.14 -5.87 -5.46
CA ALA A 122 -1.71 -5.75 -5.22
C ALA A 122 -0.89 -6.50 -6.28
N CYS A 123 -1.32 -7.72 -6.61
CA CYS A 123 -0.73 -8.53 -7.66
C CYS A 123 -0.81 -7.83 -9.03
N ASN A 124 -1.99 -7.36 -9.42
CA ASN A 124 -2.21 -6.69 -10.71
C ASN A 124 -1.31 -5.45 -10.88
N TYR A 125 -1.25 -4.57 -9.88
CA TYR A 125 -0.40 -3.38 -9.94
C TYR A 125 1.08 -3.74 -10.11
N LEU A 126 1.62 -4.59 -9.24
CA LEU A 126 3.03 -4.97 -9.29
C LEU A 126 3.38 -5.76 -10.55
N HIS A 127 2.49 -6.66 -10.99
CA HIS A 127 2.71 -7.44 -12.19
C HIS A 127 2.74 -6.57 -13.45
N ALA A 128 1.88 -5.55 -13.54
CA ALA A 128 1.95 -4.56 -14.62
C ALA A 128 3.30 -3.83 -14.66
N GLY A 129 3.81 -3.41 -13.49
CA GLY A 129 5.13 -2.77 -13.38
C GLY A 129 6.27 -3.71 -13.76
N LEU A 130 6.23 -4.98 -13.32
CA LEU A 130 7.21 -6.01 -13.66
C LEU A 130 7.18 -6.32 -15.16
N LYS A 131 5.99 -6.43 -15.75
CA LYS A 131 5.82 -6.60 -17.20
C LYS A 131 6.46 -5.46 -17.96
N LYS A 132 6.19 -4.22 -17.56
CA LYS A 132 6.81 -3.05 -18.16
C LYS A 132 8.33 -3.02 -18.01
N LEU A 133 8.84 -3.45 -16.85
CA LEU A 133 10.26 -3.49 -16.55
C LEU A 133 11.05 -4.41 -17.51
N TYR A 134 10.44 -5.52 -17.92
CA TYR A 134 11.07 -6.52 -18.78
C TYR A 134 10.78 -6.34 -20.28
N GLU A 135 9.94 -5.38 -20.67
CA GLU A 135 9.78 -5.01 -22.07
C GLU A 135 11.09 -4.43 -22.65
N THR A 136 11.37 -4.76 -23.92
CA THR A 136 12.53 -4.21 -24.63
C THR A 136 12.32 -2.73 -24.90
N SER A 137 13.16 -1.87 -24.32
CA SER A 137 13.18 -0.45 -24.65
C SER A 137 13.80 -0.21 -26.03
N SER A 138 13.20 0.66 -26.84
CA SER A 138 13.85 1.19 -28.04
C SER A 138 15.08 2.01 -27.64
N SER A 139 16.24 1.67 -28.18
CA SER A 139 17.52 2.35 -27.96
C SER A 139 17.42 3.84 -28.30
N SER A 140 17.95 4.68 -27.42
CA SER A 140 18.12 6.13 -27.64
C SER A 140 19.52 6.52 -27.18
N ASP A 141 20.16 7.46 -27.86
CA ASP A 141 21.63 7.58 -27.83
C ASP A 141 22.24 7.97 -26.46
N ASP A 142 21.47 8.54 -25.50
CA ASP A 142 22.06 9.04 -24.24
C ASP A 142 21.54 8.40 -22.93
N ASP A 143 20.47 7.58 -22.95
CA ASP A 143 19.91 7.01 -21.72
C ASP A 143 20.59 5.69 -21.33
N VAL A 144 21.41 5.75 -20.27
CA VAL A 144 22.16 4.59 -19.76
C VAL A 144 21.25 3.42 -19.38
N LEU A 145 20.00 3.65 -18.93
CA LEU A 145 19.09 2.56 -18.57
C LEU A 145 18.47 1.92 -19.82
N LYS A 146 18.15 2.69 -20.87
CA LYS A 146 17.61 2.11 -22.12
C LYS A 146 18.64 1.32 -22.90
N ASN A 147 19.91 1.73 -22.82
CA ASN A 147 21.01 1.06 -23.51
C ASN A 147 21.57 -0.13 -22.73
N ASN A 148 21.23 -0.26 -21.44
CA ASN A 148 21.67 -1.36 -20.58
C ASN A 148 20.47 -2.02 -19.88
N PRO A 149 19.84 -3.04 -20.51
CA PRO A 149 18.66 -3.71 -19.95
C PRO A 149 18.86 -4.25 -18.53
N SER A 150 20.06 -4.73 -18.20
CA SER A 150 20.41 -5.21 -16.86
C SER A 150 20.41 -4.10 -15.80
N PHE A 151 20.84 -2.89 -16.16
CA PHE A 151 20.84 -1.72 -15.27
C PHE A 151 19.41 -1.27 -15.05
N ARG A 152 18.62 -1.19 -16.13
CA ARG A 152 17.18 -0.93 -16.08
C ARG A 152 16.47 -1.90 -15.15
N GLN A 153 16.71 -3.21 -15.31
CA GLN A 153 16.12 -4.26 -14.48
C GLN A 153 16.53 -4.12 -13.01
N THR A 154 17.82 -3.87 -12.73
CA THR A 154 18.32 -3.69 -11.36
C THR A 154 17.67 -2.49 -10.68
N MET A 155 17.65 -1.33 -11.35
CA MET A 155 17.06 -0.11 -10.78
C MET A 155 15.54 -0.21 -10.67
N GLY A 156 14.88 -0.84 -11.66
CA GLY A 156 13.45 -1.10 -11.61
C GLY A 156 13.08 -2.04 -10.46
N CYS A 157 13.91 -3.02 -10.13
CA CYS A 157 13.70 -3.86 -8.94
C CYS A 157 13.74 -3.05 -7.64
N PHE A 158 14.71 -2.16 -7.46
CA PHE A 158 14.74 -1.27 -6.31
C PHE A 158 13.47 -0.41 -6.21
N LEU A 159 13.01 0.14 -7.34
CA LEU A 159 11.78 0.94 -7.42
C LEU A 159 10.54 0.11 -7.07
N LEU A 160 10.38 -1.08 -7.64
CA LEU A 160 9.21 -1.95 -7.41
C LEU A 160 9.21 -2.54 -6.00
N HIS A 161 10.37 -2.83 -5.40
CA HIS A 161 10.46 -3.22 -3.99
C HIS A 161 10.05 -2.08 -3.06
N SER A 162 10.49 -0.85 -3.35
CA SER A 162 10.07 0.34 -2.60
C SER A 162 8.57 0.61 -2.76
N TYR A 163 8.05 0.49 -3.97
CA TYR A 163 6.61 0.61 -4.24
C TYR A 163 5.79 -0.44 -3.48
N ALA A 164 6.20 -1.71 -3.49
CA ALA A 164 5.56 -2.78 -2.72
C ALA A 164 5.55 -2.48 -1.21
N LYS A 165 6.58 -1.82 -0.67
CA LYS A 165 6.57 -1.37 0.73
C LYS A 165 5.56 -0.27 0.99
N HIS A 166 5.46 0.73 0.10
CA HIS A 166 4.40 1.74 0.19
C HIS A 166 3.02 1.08 0.08
N MET A 167 2.87 0.06 -0.77
CA MET A 167 1.67 -0.74 -0.90
C MET A 167 1.28 -1.40 0.44
N LYS A 168 2.22 -2.10 1.08
CA LYS A 168 1.98 -2.75 2.39
C LYS A 168 1.63 -1.76 3.50
N SER A 169 2.29 -0.60 3.52
CA SER A 169 2.07 0.41 4.56
C SER A 169 0.71 1.11 4.42
N LYS A 170 0.19 1.23 3.19
CA LYS A 170 -1.10 1.88 2.90
C LYS A 170 -2.29 0.92 2.82
N ALA A 171 -2.06 -0.37 2.55
CA ALA A 171 -3.13 -1.36 2.50
C ALA A 171 -3.77 -1.57 3.88
N ILE A 172 -5.10 -1.69 3.93
CA ILE A 172 -5.83 -2.06 5.16
C ILE A 172 -5.75 -3.55 5.42
N CYS A 173 -5.88 -4.35 4.38
CA CYS A 173 -5.77 -5.79 4.44
C CYS A 173 -4.30 -6.24 4.37
N ASN A 174 -4.03 -7.49 4.79
CA ASN A 174 -2.78 -8.13 4.44
C ASN A 174 -2.78 -8.43 2.93
N ILE A 175 -1.72 -8.02 2.24
CA ILE A 175 -1.56 -8.17 0.78
C ILE A 175 -0.29 -8.95 0.41
N ASP A 176 0.33 -9.64 1.38
CA ASP A 176 1.63 -10.29 1.22
C ASP A 176 1.61 -11.33 0.11
N LYS A 177 0.58 -12.18 0.05
CA LYS A 177 0.41 -13.18 -1.02
C LYS A 177 0.28 -12.55 -2.39
N GLY A 178 -0.39 -11.40 -2.49
CA GLY A 178 -0.53 -10.66 -3.73
C GLY A 178 0.81 -10.13 -4.25
N ILE A 179 1.62 -9.59 -3.34
CA ILE A 179 2.97 -9.10 -3.65
C ILE A 179 3.87 -10.27 -4.05
N GLU A 180 3.91 -11.33 -3.25
CA GLU A 180 4.68 -12.54 -3.54
C GLU A 180 4.33 -13.11 -4.92
N LYS A 181 3.03 -13.18 -5.23
CA LYS A 181 2.56 -13.68 -6.52
C LYS A 181 2.99 -12.80 -7.68
N ALA A 182 2.94 -11.48 -7.53
CA ALA A 182 3.38 -10.57 -8.60
C ALA A 182 4.85 -10.78 -8.97
N PHE A 183 5.73 -10.88 -7.98
CA PHE A 183 7.16 -11.08 -8.21
C PHE A 183 7.47 -12.49 -8.70
N GLU A 184 6.74 -13.52 -8.25
CA GLU A 184 6.81 -14.88 -8.83
C GLU A 184 6.49 -14.87 -10.34
N LEU A 185 5.43 -14.17 -10.73
CA LEU A 185 5.06 -14.00 -12.15
C LEU A 185 6.11 -13.18 -12.91
N GLY A 186 6.65 -12.12 -12.30
CA GLY A 186 7.72 -11.30 -12.86
C GLY A 186 9.02 -12.09 -13.12
N ASP A 187 9.35 -13.04 -12.25
CA ASP A 187 10.51 -13.92 -12.40
C ASP A 187 10.43 -14.75 -13.70
N ALA A 188 9.23 -15.12 -14.14
CA ALA A 188 8.99 -15.83 -15.40
C ALA A 188 9.11 -14.95 -16.65
N LEU A 189 9.03 -13.62 -16.50
CA LEU A 189 9.23 -12.67 -17.61
C LEU A 189 10.70 -12.43 -17.93
N SER A 190 11.58 -12.71 -16.97
CA SER A 190 13.03 -12.53 -17.07
C SER A 190 13.69 -13.65 -17.88
N ASN A 191 13.36 -13.79 -19.16
CA ASN A 191 13.84 -14.87 -20.04
C ASN A 191 15.36 -14.86 -20.32
N SER A 192 16.08 -13.77 -20.00
CA SER A 192 17.55 -13.67 -20.12
C SER A 192 18.16 -12.56 -19.24
N GLY A 193 17.42 -12.07 -18.24
CA GLY A 193 17.74 -10.87 -17.48
C GLY A 193 18.00 -11.09 -15.99
N THR A 194 18.23 -9.98 -15.30
CA THR A 194 18.29 -9.89 -13.85
C THR A 194 16.91 -10.17 -13.27
N LYS A 195 16.74 -11.32 -12.60
CA LYS A 195 15.52 -11.68 -11.87
C LYS A 195 15.24 -10.74 -10.69
N CYS A 196 13.96 -10.43 -10.49
CA CYS A 196 13.45 -9.54 -9.46
C CYS A 196 12.76 -10.34 -8.36
N LYS A 197 13.55 -10.95 -7.47
CA LYS A 197 12.98 -11.83 -6.44
C LYS A 197 12.48 -11.03 -5.26
N TRP A 198 11.23 -11.28 -4.89
CA TRP A 198 10.70 -10.86 -3.60
C TRP A 198 11.20 -11.79 -2.50
N ASP A 199 11.92 -11.23 -1.52
CA ASP A 199 12.39 -11.98 -0.35
C ASP A 199 11.81 -11.46 0.97
N GLY A 200 10.83 -10.56 0.88
CA GLY A 200 10.09 -9.98 2.00
C GLY A 200 10.92 -9.14 2.97
N ASN A 201 12.24 -9.09 2.83
CA ASN A 201 13.14 -8.42 3.74
C ASN A 201 13.60 -7.07 3.18
N SER A 202 14.21 -6.26 4.05
CA SER A 202 14.58 -4.88 3.74
C SER A 202 16.07 -4.65 3.59
N THR A 203 16.91 -5.70 3.52
CA THR A 203 18.37 -5.50 3.52
C THR A 203 18.86 -4.76 2.28
N TRP A 204 18.17 -4.87 1.15
CA TRP A 204 18.41 -4.09 -0.07
C TRP A 204 18.32 -2.57 0.17
N GLU A 205 17.60 -2.10 1.19
CA GLU A 205 17.50 -0.67 1.52
C GLU A 205 18.86 -0.07 1.87
N ASN A 206 19.75 -0.88 2.43
CA ASN A 206 21.05 -0.49 2.97
C ASN A 206 22.19 -0.60 1.94
N CYS A 207 21.89 -0.98 0.69
CA CYS A 207 22.90 -0.95 -0.36
C CYS A 207 23.51 0.46 -0.44
N THR A 208 24.84 0.54 -0.46
CA THR A 208 25.55 1.82 -0.37
C THR A 208 25.58 2.53 -1.72
N VAL A 209 25.15 3.79 -1.76
CA VAL A 209 25.26 4.70 -2.90
C VAL A 209 26.39 5.70 -2.64
N LYS A 210 27.31 5.80 -3.59
CA LYS A 210 28.50 6.67 -3.61
C LYS A 210 28.45 7.48 -4.89
N GLU A 211 28.18 8.77 -4.79
CA GLU A 211 28.13 9.71 -5.91
C GLU A 211 29.43 10.51 -5.97
N GLY A 212 30.15 10.41 -7.10
CA GLY A 212 31.43 11.10 -7.29
C GLY A 212 32.50 10.80 -6.22
N SER A 213 33.55 11.61 -6.23
CA SER A 213 34.72 11.52 -5.35
C SER A 213 34.62 12.34 -4.06
N SER A 214 33.56 13.16 -3.89
CA SER A 214 33.44 14.11 -2.76
C SER A 214 32.13 14.07 -1.99
N GLN A 215 31.13 13.26 -2.39
CA GLN A 215 29.86 13.18 -1.65
C GLN A 215 29.86 12.06 -0.61
N LYS A 216 29.17 12.31 0.51
CA LYS A 216 29.02 11.32 1.59
C LYS A 216 28.20 10.14 1.07
N ALA A 217 28.67 8.93 1.33
CA ALA A 217 27.93 7.72 1.03
C ALA A 217 26.53 7.78 1.69
N THR A 218 25.51 7.43 0.92
CA THR A 218 24.12 7.31 1.37
C THR A 218 23.61 5.89 1.12
N ASP A 219 22.42 5.56 1.60
CA ASP A 219 21.78 4.29 1.30
C ASP A 219 20.74 4.44 0.17
N VAL A 220 20.43 3.33 -0.50
CA VAL A 220 19.43 3.29 -1.57
C VAL A 220 18.07 3.79 -1.10
N LYS A 221 17.67 3.46 0.13
CA LYS A 221 16.40 3.92 0.70
C LYS A 221 16.27 5.45 0.69
N THR A 222 17.34 6.15 1.06
CA THR A 222 17.39 7.61 1.07
C THR A 222 17.22 8.17 -0.34
N LYS A 223 17.84 7.53 -1.35
CA LYS A 223 17.65 7.91 -2.76
C LYS A 223 16.25 7.63 -3.27
N LEU A 224 15.68 6.47 -2.96
CA LEU A 224 14.33 6.15 -3.40
C LEU A 224 13.27 7.04 -2.76
N LYS A 225 13.46 7.50 -1.52
CA LYS A 225 12.54 8.47 -0.88
C LYS A 225 12.45 9.82 -1.60
N THR A 226 13.48 10.22 -2.34
CA THR A 226 13.41 11.46 -3.15
C THR A 226 12.71 11.25 -4.50
N ILE A 227 12.55 9.99 -4.93
CA ILE A 227 11.93 9.61 -6.20
C ILE A 227 10.47 9.20 -5.98
N ILE A 228 10.25 8.30 -5.02
CA ILE A 228 8.95 7.77 -4.60
C ILE A 228 8.62 8.43 -3.26
N THR A 229 7.81 9.48 -3.32
CA THR A 229 7.38 10.20 -2.12
C THR A 229 6.07 9.64 -1.59
N GLU A 230 5.85 9.71 -0.27
CA GLU A 230 4.57 9.26 0.34
C GLU A 230 3.36 10.04 -0.19
N ASN A 231 3.58 11.26 -0.69
CA ASN A 231 2.55 12.13 -1.23
C ASN A 231 2.36 12.00 -2.74
N ASP A 232 3.13 11.14 -3.41
CA ASP A 232 3.03 10.90 -4.84
C ASP A 232 1.59 10.44 -5.17
N THR A 233 0.96 11.15 -6.11
CA THR A 233 -0.41 10.88 -6.57
C THR A 233 -0.58 9.42 -6.98
N LYS A 234 0.43 8.81 -7.62
CA LYS A 234 0.42 7.40 -8.05
C LYS A 234 0.33 6.43 -6.87
N ILE A 235 0.92 6.78 -5.72
CA ILE A 235 0.81 6.01 -4.47
C ILE A 235 -0.59 6.16 -3.88
N LYS A 236 -1.14 7.38 -3.89
CA LYS A 236 -2.49 7.68 -3.34
C LYS A 236 -3.59 7.01 -4.15
N GLU A 237 -3.49 7.01 -5.47
CA GLU A 237 -4.43 6.33 -6.37
C GLU A 237 -4.41 4.82 -6.15
N MET A 238 -3.23 4.20 -6.12
CA MET A 238 -3.08 2.79 -5.77
C MET A 238 -3.66 2.49 -4.38
N ALA A 239 -3.34 3.29 -3.37
CA ALA A 239 -3.84 3.08 -2.01
C ALA A 239 -5.37 3.13 -1.96
N THR A 240 -5.98 4.09 -2.67
CA THR A 240 -7.43 4.23 -2.81
C THR A 240 -8.04 2.98 -3.43
N GLU A 241 -7.44 2.47 -4.52
CA GLU A 241 -7.93 1.31 -5.24
C GLU A 241 -7.72 -0.01 -4.49
N LEU A 242 -6.62 -0.18 -3.76
CA LEU A 242 -6.38 -1.33 -2.89
C LEU A 242 -7.37 -1.42 -1.73
N ASN A 243 -7.73 -0.25 -1.20
CA ASN A 243 -8.62 -0.11 -0.05
C ASN A 243 -10.09 0.02 -0.47
N LYS A 244 -10.40 -0.10 -1.77
CA LYS A 244 -11.73 0.15 -2.34
C LYS A 244 -12.70 -0.97 -1.97
N LYS A 245 -13.83 -0.54 -1.36
CA LYS A 245 -15.09 -1.26 -1.09
C LYS A 245 -14.97 -2.78 -0.93
N GLU A 246 -14.34 -3.17 0.16
CA GLU A 246 -14.83 -4.31 0.93
C GLU A 246 -15.93 -3.80 1.88
N GLY A 247 -17.06 -4.50 1.96
CA GLY A 247 -18.12 -4.17 2.93
C GLY A 247 -17.57 -4.18 4.37
N LEU A 248 -18.27 -3.55 5.32
CA LEU A 248 -17.80 -3.40 6.71
C LEU A 248 -17.32 -4.73 7.32
N CYS A 249 -18.05 -5.82 7.04
CA CYS A 249 -17.72 -7.17 7.47
C CYS A 249 -16.34 -7.65 6.97
N ARG A 250 -16.12 -7.57 5.65
CA ARG A 250 -14.88 -8.01 5.03
C ARG A 250 -13.70 -7.12 5.45
N ARG A 251 -13.92 -5.81 5.55
CA ARG A 251 -12.95 -4.87 6.12
C ARG A 251 -12.53 -5.30 7.52
N PHE A 252 -13.49 -5.61 8.39
CA PHE A 252 -13.22 -6.08 9.75
C PHE A 252 -12.40 -7.36 9.76
N GLN A 253 -12.78 -8.34 8.94
CA GLN A 253 -12.02 -9.58 8.82
C GLN A 253 -10.56 -9.29 8.44
N CYS A 254 -10.34 -8.56 7.35
CA CYS A 254 -8.99 -8.40 6.82
C CYS A 254 -8.08 -7.53 7.70
N ILE A 255 -8.60 -6.46 8.33
CA ILE A 255 -7.80 -5.63 9.24
C ILE A 255 -7.48 -6.37 10.55
N SER A 256 -8.39 -7.24 11.00
CA SER A 256 -8.15 -8.13 12.15
C SER A 256 -7.05 -9.14 11.84
N GLU A 257 -7.11 -9.80 10.69
CA GLU A 257 -6.05 -10.71 10.24
C GLU A 257 -4.70 -10.00 10.09
N LYS A 258 -4.70 -8.77 9.53
CA LYS A 258 -3.47 -7.96 9.42
C LYS A 258 -2.87 -7.67 10.79
N TRP A 259 -3.68 -7.22 11.75
CA TRP A 259 -3.24 -6.93 13.11
C TRP A 259 -2.71 -8.18 13.83
N LEU A 260 -3.41 -9.31 13.71
CA LEU A 260 -2.97 -10.56 14.33
C LEU A 260 -1.62 -11.03 13.78
N LYS A 261 -1.40 -10.88 12.47
CA LYS A 261 -0.16 -11.27 11.79
C LYS A 261 1.04 -10.38 12.10
N GLN A 262 0.87 -9.17 12.67
CA GLN A 262 2.01 -8.32 13.06
C GLN A 262 2.94 -8.98 14.09
N ASN A 263 2.42 -9.90 14.90
CA ASN A 263 3.18 -10.62 15.93
C ASN A 263 3.53 -12.05 15.53
N LYS A 264 3.39 -12.38 14.24
CA LYS A 264 3.56 -13.74 13.70
C LYS A 264 4.69 -13.74 12.68
N SER A 265 5.30 -14.91 12.47
CA SER A 265 6.28 -15.07 11.39
C SER A 265 5.58 -15.09 10.02
N ASN A 266 6.27 -14.68 8.96
CA ASN A 266 5.74 -14.75 7.60
C ASN A 266 5.32 -16.20 7.27
N GLY A 267 4.07 -16.38 6.83
CA GLY A 267 3.52 -17.69 6.48
C GLY A 267 2.88 -18.47 7.63
N GLU A 268 2.96 -17.98 8.88
CA GLU A 268 2.26 -18.62 10.00
C GLU A 268 0.73 -18.43 9.86
N THR A 269 0.00 -19.53 10.03
CA THR A 269 -1.47 -19.52 9.92
C THR A 269 -2.09 -19.04 11.23
N LEU A 270 -3.19 -18.27 11.12
CA LEU A 270 -3.95 -17.84 12.28
C LEU A 270 -4.70 -19.04 12.90
N THR A 271 -4.88 -19.01 14.20
CA THR A 271 -5.65 -20.00 14.96
C THR A 271 -6.90 -19.36 15.56
N SER A 272 -7.88 -20.15 15.98
CA SER A 272 -9.05 -19.64 16.70
C SER A 272 -8.65 -18.89 17.98
N THR A 273 -7.60 -19.34 18.68
CA THR A 273 -7.06 -18.66 19.87
C THR A 273 -6.44 -17.29 19.55
N ASP A 274 -5.88 -17.08 18.36
CA ASP A 274 -5.43 -15.75 17.95
C ASP A 274 -6.61 -14.77 17.89
N TRP A 275 -7.79 -15.23 17.46
CA TRP A 275 -9.01 -14.42 17.39
C TRP A 275 -9.61 -14.07 18.76
N ASP A 276 -9.22 -14.74 19.84
CA ASP A 276 -9.58 -14.30 21.20
C ASP A 276 -9.06 -12.89 21.48
N ARG A 277 -7.93 -12.52 20.88
CA ARG A 277 -7.39 -11.16 20.98
C ARG A 277 -8.29 -10.14 20.28
N VAL A 278 -8.86 -10.50 19.13
CA VAL A 278 -9.82 -9.64 18.41
C VAL A 278 -11.09 -9.49 19.21
N ARG A 279 -11.64 -10.58 19.74
CA ARG A 279 -12.82 -10.58 20.64
C ARG A 279 -12.61 -9.70 21.87
N SER A 280 -11.46 -9.84 22.52
CA SER A 280 -11.10 -9.02 23.68
C SER A 280 -10.98 -7.54 23.29
N LYS A 281 -10.35 -7.25 22.15
CA LYS A 281 -10.15 -5.88 21.67
C LYS A 281 -11.45 -5.19 21.29
N ILE A 282 -12.38 -5.85 20.59
CA ILE A 282 -13.68 -5.25 20.26
C ILE A 282 -14.50 -5.02 21.53
N THR A 283 -14.42 -5.91 22.52
CA THR A 283 -15.07 -5.73 23.83
C THR A 283 -14.54 -4.47 24.53
N SER A 284 -13.23 -4.23 24.48
CA SER A 284 -12.62 -3.06 25.13
C SER A 284 -12.95 -1.72 24.47
N GLN A 285 -13.51 -1.72 23.24
CA GLN A 285 -13.98 -0.49 22.60
C GLN A 285 -15.36 -0.03 23.11
N ILE A 286 -16.11 -0.91 23.79
CA ILE A 286 -17.47 -0.63 24.23
C ILE A 286 -17.55 0.52 25.24
N PRO A 287 -16.72 0.61 26.30
CA PRO A 287 -16.82 1.68 27.29
C PRO A 287 -16.62 3.09 26.72
N ASP A 288 -15.64 3.26 25.83
CA ASP A 288 -15.36 4.53 25.16
C ASP A 288 -16.52 4.97 24.27
N LEU A 289 -17.05 4.02 23.49
CA LEU A 289 -18.20 4.27 22.63
C LEU A 289 -19.43 4.62 23.49
N SER A 290 -19.70 3.85 24.55
CA SER A 290 -20.79 4.11 25.50
C SER A 290 -20.73 5.50 26.10
N THR A 291 -19.53 5.94 26.52
CA THR A 291 -19.29 7.28 27.07
C THR A 291 -19.56 8.38 26.04
N ALA A 292 -19.15 8.16 24.78
CA ALA A 292 -19.43 9.09 23.70
C ALA A 292 -20.94 9.23 23.45
N LEU A 293 -21.67 8.13 23.33
CA LEU A 293 -23.13 8.16 23.17
C LEU A 293 -23.81 8.81 24.39
N GLY A 294 -23.46 8.38 25.61
CA GLY A 294 -24.10 8.87 26.84
C GLY A 294 -23.94 10.37 27.08
N SER A 295 -22.81 10.96 26.65
CA SER A 295 -22.56 12.39 26.80
C SER A 295 -23.12 13.26 25.65
N ALA A 296 -23.56 12.66 24.54
CA ALA A 296 -23.99 13.38 23.35
C ALA A 296 -25.25 14.24 23.56
N THR A 297 -26.09 13.89 24.53
CA THR A 297 -27.37 14.56 24.81
C THR A 297 -27.27 15.69 25.84
N SER A 298 -26.10 15.93 26.43
CA SER A 298 -25.87 17.08 27.32
C SER A 298 -25.90 18.38 26.50
N THR A 299 -26.54 19.44 27.03
CA THR A 299 -26.87 20.68 26.29
C THR A 299 -25.74 21.22 25.42
N GLY A 300 -24.51 21.33 25.93
CA GLY A 300 -23.37 21.84 25.16
C GLY A 300 -22.79 20.89 24.09
N LYS A 301 -22.94 19.56 24.26
CA LYS A 301 -22.50 18.56 23.27
C LYS A 301 -23.57 18.28 22.22
N LYS A 302 -24.84 18.44 22.57
CA LYS A 302 -25.97 18.23 21.67
C LYS A 302 -25.89 19.16 20.46
N GLU A 303 -25.61 20.44 20.69
CA GLU A 303 -25.43 21.46 19.64
C GLU A 303 -24.32 21.09 18.63
N GLU A 304 -23.23 20.44 19.08
CA GLU A 304 -22.14 20.00 18.20
C GLU A 304 -22.64 19.02 17.12
N PHE A 305 -23.59 18.15 17.48
CA PHE A 305 -24.07 17.08 16.60
C PHE A 305 -25.34 17.45 15.84
N GLU A 306 -26.17 18.37 16.35
CA GLU A 306 -27.43 18.78 15.71
C GLU A 306 -27.24 19.31 14.28
N LYS A 307 -26.10 19.93 13.99
CA LYS A 307 -25.76 20.38 12.62
C LYS A 307 -25.72 19.23 11.60
N TYR A 308 -25.42 18.00 12.02
CA TYR A 308 -25.42 16.82 11.15
C TYR A 308 -26.82 16.18 11.02
N CYS A 309 -27.78 16.65 11.82
CA CYS A 309 -29.14 16.13 11.97
C CYS A 309 -30.21 17.05 11.36
N GLN A 310 -29.81 18.00 10.52
CA GLN A 310 -30.73 18.89 9.83
C GLN A 310 -31.51 18.18 8.71
N GLY A 311 -32.76 18.60 8.47
CA GLY A 311 -33.58 18.04 7.39
C GLY A 311 -34.23 16.68 7.69
N ILE A 312 -34.25 16.27 8.96
CA ILE A 312 -35.10 15.16 9.42
C ILE A 312 -36.57 15.64 9.34
N PRO A 313 -37.47 14.97 8.60
CA PRO A 313 -38.82 15.49 8.32
C PRO A 313 -39.68 15.64 9.58
N ALA A 314 -40.18 16.84 9.90
CA ALA A 314 -41.10 17.03 11.02
C ALA A 314 -42.48 16.43 10.69
N GLY A 315 -42.74 15.20 11.12
CA GLY A 315 -44.00 14.50 10.91
C GLY A 315 -44.06 13.23 11.74
N PRO A 316 -44.98 12.29 11.47
CA PRO A 316 -45.05 11.01 12.17
C PRO A 316 -43.72 10.23 12.21
N GLY A 317 -42.76 10.56 11.33
CA GLY A 317 -41.38 10.06 11.26
C GLY A 317 -40.26 11.12 11.42
N GLY A 318 -40.50 12.22 12.15
CA GLY A 318 -39.43 13.06 12.72
C GLY A 318 -39.83 13.54 14.08
N ARG A 319 -39.62 12.67 15.06
CA ARG A 319 -39.88 12.96 16.47
C ARG A 319 -38.60 13.39 17.16
N ALA A 320 -38.72 13.84 18.41
CA ALA A 320 -37.56 14.07 19.27
C ALA A 320 -36.61 12.86 19.28
N ALA A 321 -37.17 11.65 19.22
CA ALA A 321 -36.46 10.39 19.09
C ALA A 321 -35.54 10.30 17.85
N ASP A 322 -35.95 10.81 16.68
CA ASP A 322 -35.13 10.75 15.46
C ASP A 322 -33.94 11.70 15.59
N LYS A 323 -34.19 12.89 16.16
CA LYS A 323 -33.12 13.85 16.44
C LYS A 323 -32.13 13.30 17.46
N ASP A 324 -32.61 12.71 18.55
CA ASP A 324 -31.77 12.13 19.59
C ASP A 324 -30.98 10.93 19.05
N ALA A 325 -31.62 10.05 18.26
CA ALA A 325 -30.94 8.94 17.59
C ALA A 325 -29.85 9.44 16.64
N CYS A 326 -30.14 10.47 15.85
CA CYS A 326 -29.15 11.08 14.97
C CYS A 326 -27.97 11.65 15.76
N VAL A 327 -28.22 12.40 16.83
CA VAL A 327 -27.18 12.98 17.70
C VAL A 327 -26.30 11.88 18.31
N LEU A 328 -26.90 10.79 18.78
CA LEU A 328 -26.20 9.65 19.37
C LEU A 328 -25.30 8.94 18.35
N ILE A 329 -25.83 8.64 17.15
CA ILE A 329 -25.04 8.00 16.09
C ILE A 329 -23.94 8.95 15.58
N ALA A 330 -24.24 10.24 15.41
CA ALA A 330 -23.25 11.25 15.02
C ALA A 330 -22.11 11.37 16.04
N ALA A 331 -22.41 11.28 17.33
CA ALA A 331 -21.41 11.23 18.39
C ALA A 331 -20.56 9.95 18.34
N GLY A 332 -21.17 8.80 18.07
CA GLY A 332 -20.44 7.54 17.82
C GLY A 332 -19.51 7.64 16.61
N LEU A 333 -19.98 8.22 15.50
CA LEU A 333 -19.18 8.50 14.30
C LEU A 333 -18.02 9.47 14.62
N LYS A 334 -18.27 10.55 15.35
CA LYS A 334 -17.21 11.46 15.79
C LYS A 334 -16.18 10.74 16.66
N ASN A 335 -16.62 9.90 17.59
CA ASN A 335 -15.75 9.16 18.50
C ASN A 335 -14.82 8.20 17.74
N LEU A 336 -15.32 7.49 16.73
CA LEU A 336 -14.46 6.63 15.92
C LEU A 336 -13.46 7.44 15.07
N TYR A 337 -13.89 8.55 14.47
CA TYR A 337 -12.97 9.41 13.68
C TYR A 337 -11.97 10.21 14.52
N SER A 338 -12.11 10.20 15.84
CA SER A 338 -11.18 10.86 16.76
C SER A 338 -10.04 9.95 17.22
N ILE A 339 -10.09 8.65 16.91
CA ILE A 339 -8.97 7.72 17.17
C ILE A 339 -7.77 8.18 16.34
N SER A 340 -6.65 8.50 16.97
CA SER A 340 -5.39 8.89 16.31
C SER A 340 -4.56 7.68 15.91
N ASP A 341 -3.80 7.78 14.81
CA ASP A 341 -2.90 6.71 14.35
C ASP A 341 -1.78 6.36 15.34
N GLY A 342 -1.41 7.27 16.25
CA GLY A 342 -0.41 7.03 17.30
C GLY A 342 0.88 6.41 16.75
N SER A 343 1.44 5.45 17.50
CA SER A 343 2.58 4.63 17.08
C SER A 343 2.18 3.37 16.29
N ASP A 344 0.90 2.98 16.30
CA ASP A 344 0.38 1.79 15.63
C ASP A 344 -0.88 2.11 14.81
N ALA A 345 -0.63 2.52 13.57
CA ALA A 345 -1.71 2.84 12.63
C ALA A 345 -2.60 1.63 12.28
N THR A 346 -2.08 0.40 12.37
CA THR A 346 -2.88 -0.81 12.10
C THR A 346 -3.90 -1.01 13.22
N MET A 347 -3.46 -0.87 14.48
CA MET A 347 -4.35 -0.88 15.65
C MET A 347 -5.39 0.23 15.56
N ALA A 348 -4.99 1.46 15.23
CA ALA A 348 -5.93 2.58 15.11
C ALA A 348 -7.02 2.30 14.05
N SER A 349 -6.64 1.76 12.88
CA SER A 349 -7.58 1.36 11.83
C SER A 349 -8.51 0.21 12.27
N LEU A 350 -7.99 -0.76 13.02
CA LEU A 350 -8.77 -1.85 13.61
C LEU A 350 -9.81 -1.31 14.60
N GLU A 351 -9.41 -0.42 15.51
CA GLU A 351 -10.31 0.19 16.50
C GLU A 351 -11.41 1.03 15.84
N ARG A 352 -11.09 1.81 14.81
CA ARG A 352 -12.09 2.55 14.01
C ARG A 352 -13.11 1.61 13.38
N THR A 353 -12.62 0.49 12.84
CA THR A 353 -13.48 -0.55 12.22
C THR A 353 -14.36 -1.23 13.25
N MET A 354 -13.81 -1.60 14.41
CA MET A 354 -14.55 -2.16 15.54
C MET A 354 -15.65 -1.21 16.04
N ARG A 355 -15.34 0.08 16.23
CA ARG A 355 -16.33 1.08 16.65
C ARG A 355 -17.43 1.28 15.61
N CYS A 356 -17.11 1.22 14.32
CA CYS A 356 -18.12 1.26 13.25
C CYS A 356 -19.06 0.03 13.27
N ILE A 357 -18.53 -1.16 13.56
CA ILE A 357 -19.35 -2.38 13.74
C ILE A 357 -20.25 -2.24 14.96
N LEU A 358 -19.68 -1.89 16.12
CA LEU A 358 -20.44 -1.69 17.35
C LEU A 358 -21.55 -0.66 17.15
N LEU A 359 -21.27 0.43 16.44
CA LEU A 359 -22.26 1.46 16.14
C LEU A 359 -23.38 0.97 15.23
N ASN A 360 -23.09 0.12 14.24
CA ASN A 360 -24.10 -0.52 13.40
C ASN A 360 -24.95 -1.53 14.20
N ALA A 361 -24.34 -2.33 15.06
CA ALA A 361 -25.05 -3.24 15.95
C ALA A 361 -25.98 -2.47 16.92
N ILE A 362 -25.51 -1.34 17.47
CA ILE A 362 -26.34 -0.45 18.29
C ILE A 362 -27.51 0.11 17.47
N ALA A 363 -27.26 0.57 16.24
CA ALA A 363 -28.30 1.08 15.35
C ALA A 363 -29.37 0.01 15.04
N ASP A 364 -28.99 -1.24 14.82
CA ASP A 364 -29.93 -2.36 14.67
C ASP A 364 -30.78 -2.55 15.93
N LYS A 365 -30.15 -2.53 17.12
CA LYS A 365 -30.87 -2.66 18.39
C LYS A 365 -31.82 -1.50 18.68
N MET A 366 -31.46 -0.28 18.27
CA MET A 366 -32.35 0.88 18.36
C MET A 366 -33.62 0.68 17.52
N LYS A 367 -33.54 -0.04 16.39
CA LYS A 367 -34.71 -0.42 15.56
C LYS A 367 -35.49 -1.59 16.16
N GLU A 368 -34.80 -2.64 16.65
CA GLU A 368 -35.42 -3.87 17.17
C GLU A 368 -36.22 -3.66 18.47
N LYS A 369 -35.78 -2.75 19.36
CA LYS A 369 -36.40 -2.55 20.68
C LYS A 369 -37.70 -1.74 20.69
N LEU A 370 -38.19 -1.30 19.54
CA LEU A 370 -39.38 -0.46 19.43
C LEU A 370 -40.57 -1.33 18.95
N PRO A 371 -41.52 -1.69 19.83
CA PRO A 371 -42.57 -2.66 19.54
C PRO A 371 -43.60 -2.17 18.51
N CYS A 372 -43.78 -0.86 18.32
CA CYS A 372 -44.79 -0.31 17.41
C CYS A 372 -44.17 0.30 16.13
N LYS A 373 -44.84 0.12 14.98
CA LYS A 373 -44.40 0.67 13.67
C LYS A 373 -44.40 2.21 13.68
N GLU A 374 -45.33 2.82 14.43
CA GLU A 374 -45.31 4.24 14.68
C GLU A 374 -44.17 4.65 15.62
N GLU A 375 -43.62 3.80 16.48
CA GLU A 375 -42.52 4.13 17.41
C GLU A 375 -41.13 4.01 16.82
N ARG A 376 -40.97 3.45 15.61
CA ARG A 376 -39.73 3.45 14.78
C ARG A 376 -39.25 4.85 14.35
N SER A 377 -39.60 5.86 15.13
CA SER A 377 -39.13 7.25 15.14
C SER A 377 -37.64 7.42 15.44
N VAL A 378 -36.80 6.44 15.10
CA VAL A 378 -35.34 6.56 15.14
C VAL A 378 -34.71 6.25 13.79
N GLU A 379 -35.44 5.64 12.85
CA GLU A 379 -34.89 5.22 11.56
C GLU A 379 -34.39 6.40 10.74
N ALA A 380 -35.20 7.47 10.62
CA ALA A 380 -34.81 8.65 9.86
C ALA A 380 -33.59 9.34 10.50
N GLY A 381 -33.54 9.35 11.83
CA GLY A 381 -32.38 9.82 12.59
C GLY A 381 -31.09 9.05 12.33
N ILE A 382 -31.17 7.72 12.43
CA ILE A 382 -30.05 6.79 12.20
C ILE A 382 -29.53 6.97 10.77
N GLU A 383 -30.40 6.89 9.77
CA GLU A 383 -30.03 7.03 8.36
C GLU A 383 -29.38 8.40 8.11
N LYS A 384 -29.95 9.47 8.67
CA LYS A 384 -29.40 10.81 8.51
C LYS A 384 -27.99 10.92 9.09
N ALA A 385 -27.73 10.34 10.26
CA ALA A 385 -26.41 10.38 10.88
C ALA A 385 -25.36 9.63 10.03
N PHE A 386 -25.67 8.44 9.53
CA PHE A 386 -24.78 7.69 8.64
C PHE A 386 -24.58 8.37 7.28
N GLN A 387 -25.59 9.04 6.74
CA GLN A 387 -25.43 9.90 5.54
C GLN A 387 -24.43 11.05 5.80
N SER A 388 -24.47 11.65 7.00
CA SER A 388 -23.54 12.69 7.44
C SER A 388 -22.15 12.16 7.81
N SER A 389 -21.91 10.85 7.77
CA SER A 389 -20.66 10.22 8.20
C SER A 389 -19.40 10.79 7.53
N ASP A 390 -19.43 11.06 6.23
CA ASP A 390 -18.27 11.64 5.54
C ASP A 390 -18.03 13.11 5.93
N ALA A 391 -19.09 13.88 6.22
CA ALA A 391 -18.96 15.24 6.73
C ALA A 391 -18.37 15.24 8.15
N ILE A 392 -18.81 14.31 9.01
CA ILE A 392 -18.26 14.14 10.37
C ILE A 392 -16.78 13.71 10.29
N ARG A 393 -16.44 12.80 9.36
CA ARG A 393 -15.07 12.36 9.10
C ARG A 393 -14.17 13.52 8.70
N LYS A 394 -14.59 14.32 7.71
CA LYS A 394 -13.83 15.49 7.21
C LYS A 394 -13.67 16.58 8.28
N ALA A 395 -14.63 16.68 9.21
CA ALA A 395 -14.53 17.60 10.34
C ALA A 395 -13.59 17.11 11.47
N SER A 396 -13.08 15.88 11.38
CA SER A 396 -12.05 15.37 12.30
C SER A 396 -10.67 15.78 11.83
N LYS A 397 -9.89 16.41 12.71
CA LYS A 397 -8.47 16.74 12.46
C LYS A 397 -7.62 15.51 12.12
N VAL A 398 -8.02 14.32 12.59
CA VAL A 398 -7.29 13.08 12.33
C VAL A 398 -7.60 12.53 10.95
N CYS A 399 -8.88 12.51 10.57
CA CYS A 399 -9.35 11.84 9.35
C CYS A 399 -9.55 12.77 8.14
N GLU A 400 -9.17 14.05 8.24
CA GLU A 400 -9.29 15.03 7.16
C GLU A 400 -8.47 14.61 5.93
N THR A 401 -7.21 14.20 6.13
CA THR A 401 -6.25 13.86 5.08
C THR A 401 -5.72 12.42 5.15
N ASP A 402 -6.17 11.64 6.12
CA ASP A 402 -5.72 10.26 6.34
C ASP A 402 -6.40 9.29 5.36
N ASP A 403 -5.59 8.63 4.54
CA ASP A 403 -6.00 7.63 3.55
C ASP A 403 -6.38 6.28 4.16
N LYS A 404 -6.17 6.09 5.47
CA LYS A 404 -6.60 4.92 6.23
C LYS A 404 -7.96 5.10 6.88
N CYS A 405 -8.42 6.34 7.04
CA CYS A 405 -9.80 6.61 7.47
C CYS A 405 -10.77 6.23 6.35
N PHE A 406 -11.95 5.76 6.74
CA PHE A 406 -12.99 5.30 5.81
C PHE A 406 -14.34 5.88 6.22
N LYS A 407 -15.26 6.01 5.27
CA LYS A 407 -16.64 6.37 5.59
C LYS A 407 -17.30 5.16 6.26
N CYS A 408 -17.62 5.27 7.54
CA CYS A 408 -18.47 4.30 8.25
C CYS A 408 -19.90 4.49 7.76
N GLU A 409 -20.35 3.60 6.86
CA GLU A 409 -21.70 3.60 6.30
C GLU A 409 -22.64 2.76 7.17
N ARG A 410 -23.94 3.04 7.03
CA ARG A 410 -24.98 2.17 7.58
C ARG A 410 -24.88 0.81 6.90
N PHE A 411 -24.73 -0.23 7.69
CA PHE A 411 -24.59 -1.62 7.25
C PHE A 411 -25.72 -2.44 7.87
N THR A 412 -26.78 -2.67 7.09
CA THR A 412 -27.99 -3.39 7.54
C THR A 412 -27.80 -4.89 7.65
N ASP A 413 -26.84 -5.44 6.90
CA ASP A 413 -26.61 -6.88 6.76
C ASP A 413 -25.59 -7.36 7.81
N TYR A 414 -25.58 -6.70 8.97
CA TYR A 414 -24.70 -7.02 10.09
C TYR A 414 -24.98 -8.41 10.66
N ASP A 415 -26.23 -8.86 10.61
CA ASP A 415 -26.66 -10.21 10.97
C ASP A 415 -26.17 -11.28 9.99
N GLU A 416 -25.96 -10.92 8.73
CA GLU A 416 -25.37 -11.80 7.70
C GLU A 416 -23.83 -11.77 7.69
N CYS A 417 -23.22 -10.85 8.44
CA CYS A 417 -21.76 -10.76 8.51
C CYS A 417 -21.18 -12.01 9.17
N ARG A 418 -20.39 -12.76 8.39
CA ARG A 418 -19.66 -13.93 8.86
C ARG A 418 -18.16 -13.69 8.83
N ILE A 419 -17.47 -14.17 9.85
CA ILE A 419 -16.02 -14.13 9.97
C ILE A 419 -15.43 -15.53 9.89
N LYS A 420 -14.26 -15.66 9.26
CA LYS A 420 -13.50 -16.90 9.21
C LYS A 420 -12.24 -16.74 10.05
N GLU A 421 -12.09 -17.57 11.07
CA GLU A 421 -11.00 -17.43 12.04
C GLU A 421 -9.69 -18.05 11.55
N ASN A 422 -9.79 -19.12 10.76
CA ASN A 422 -8.66 -19.75 10.09
C ASN A 422 -9.13 -20.54 8.88
N ASP A 423 -8.21 -20.99 8.02
CA ASP A 423 -8.55 -21.67 6.77
C ASP A 423 -9.42 -22.91 6.95
N ASN A 424 -9.35 -23.54 8.13
CA ASN A 424 -10.05 -24.77 8.49
C ASN A 424 -11.29 -24.55 9.39
N SER A 425 -11.55 -23.32 9.86
CA SER A 425 -12.71 -23.05 10.72
C SER A 425 -13.97 -22.87 9.89
N ALA A 426 -15.10 -23.27 10.47
CA ALA A 426 -16.40 -22.81 10.01
C ALA A 426 -16.48 -21.28 10.11
N GLU A 427 -17.29 -20.67 9.26
CA GLU A 427 -17.64 -19.27 9.37
C GLU A 427 -18.53 -19.05 10.60
N VAL A 428 -18.23 -18.02 11.39
CA VAL A 428 -18.98 -17.64 12.59
C VAL A 428 -19.74 -16.34 12.33
N PRO A 429 -21.04 -16.24 12.65
CA PRO A 429 -21.77 -14.98 12.57
C PRO A 429 -21.20 -13.95 13.56
N LEU A 430 -20.82 -12.78 13.06
CA LEU A 430 -20.24 -11.71 13.89
C LEU A 430 -21.22 -11.22 14.96
N LYS A 431 -22.52 -11.26 14.66
CA LYS A 431 -23.60 -10.91 15.59
C LYS A 431 -23.57 -11.76 16.87
N ASP A 432 -23.31 -13.05 16.74
CA ASP A 432 -23.31 -13.98 17.87
C ASP A 432 -22.17 -13.69 18.86
N GLU A 433 -21.08 -13.08 18.38
CA GLU A 433 -19.93 -12.66 19.17
C GLU A 433 -20.13 -11.31 19.86
N ILE A 434 -20.76 -10.35 19.17
CA ILE A 434 -20.85 -8.95 19.62
C ILE A 434 -22.10 -8.68 20.43
N ASP A 435 -23.27 -9.18 20.01
CA ASP A 435 -24.56 -8.87 20.64
C ASP A 435 -24.60 -9.25 22.14
N PRO A 436 -24.05 -10.39 22.59
CA PRO A 436 -24.00 -10.72 24.02
C PRO A 436 -23.21 -9.67 24.82
N LYS A 437 -22.07 -9.23 24.30
CA LYS A 437 -21.20 -8.25 24.96
C LYS A 437 -21.83 -6.86 25.09
N LEU A 438 -22.66 -6.47 24.12
CA LEU A 438 -23.45 -5.23 24.19
C LEU A 438 -24.56 -5.29 25.26
N LYS A 439 -25.08 -6.48 25.58
CA LYS A 439 -26.07 -6.66 26.65
C LYS A 439 -25.41 -6.59 28.03
N ASP A 440 -24.28 -7.27 28.20
CA ASP A 440 -23.56 -7.35 29.49
C ASP A 440 -23.02 -5.99 29.96
N THR A 441 -22.62 -5.14 29.02
CA THR A 441 -22.09 -3.80 29.30
C THR A 441 -23.18 -2.77 29.65
N GLY A 442 -24.45 -3.17 29.67
CA GLY A 442 -25.58 -2.31 30.01
C GLY A 442 -25.82 -1.15 29.04
N LEU A 443 -25.06 -1.08 27.95
CA LEU A 443 -25.20 -0.10 26.87
C LEU A 443 -26.61 -0.15 26.28
N LEU A 444 -27.22 -1.34 26.29
CA LEU A 444 -28.59 -1.59 25.88
C LEU A 444 -29.61 -1.67 27.03
N SER A 445 -29.19 -1.89 28.30
CA SER A 445 -30.12 -2.17 29.41
C SER A 445 -30.37 -0.98 30.34
N ASN A 446 -29.39 -0.06 30.50
CA ASN A 446 -29.43 0.99 31.52
C ASN A 446 -29.10 2.40 31.01
N SER A 447 -28.80 2.58 29.74
CA SER A 447 -28.48 3.90 29.21
C SER A 447 -29.74 4.70 28.89
N SER A 448 -29.61 6.02 29.05
CA SER A 448 -30.53 7.09 28.65
C SER A 448 -31.20 6.90 27.28
N LEU A 449 -30.62 6.05 26.42
CA LEU A 449 -31.11 5.64 25.11
C LEU A 449 -32.46 4.90 25.12
N SER A 450 -32.88 4.21 26.19
CA SER A 450 -34.14 3.44 26.18
C SER A 450 -35.22 3.89 27.15
N LYS A 451 -34.87 4.59 28.24
CA LYS A 451 -35.84 4.90 29.32
C LYS A 451 -35.85 6.32 29.89
N SER A 452 -34.85 7.18 29.62
CA SER A 452 -34.88 8.55 30.17
C SER A 452 -34.86 9.66 29.13
N SER A 453 -34.32 9.45 27.93
CA SER A 453 -34.43 10.43 26.83
C SER A 453 -35.66 10.17 25.94
N LEU A 454 -36.03 8.91 25.68
CA LEU A 454 -37.18 8.58 24.82
C LEU A 454 -38.54 8.63 25.55
N THR A 455 -38.59 8.37 26.85
CA THR A 455 -39.83 8.31 27.65
C THR A 455 -40.14 9.59 28.42
N LYS A 456 -39.28 10.62 28.38
CA LYS A 456 -39.58 11.92 29.01
C LYS A 456 -40.57 12.79 28.21
N THR A 457 -41.12 12.26 27.11
CA THR A 457 -42.09 12.96 26.24
C THR A 457 -43.33 12.10 26.00
N ILE A 458 -43.85 11.49 27.07
CA ILE A 458 -45.26 11.09 27.26
C ILE A 458 -45.65 11.69 28.61
#